data_AF-A0A944S962-F1
#
_entry.id   AF-A0A944S962-F1
#
_cell.length_a   1.000
_cell.length_b   1.000
_cell.length_c   1.000
_cell.angle_alpha   90.00
_cell.angle_beta   90.00
_cell.angle_gamma   90.00
#
_symmetry.space_group_name_H-M   'P 1'
#
loop_
_entity.id
_entity.type
_entity.pdbx_description
1 polymer ?
#
loop_
_entity_poly.entity_id
_entity_poly.type
_entity_poly.pdbx_seq_one_letter_code
_entity_poly.pdbx_strand_id
1 'polypeptide(L)'
;MKKINGAWQVRRTFAVLDYLSKINQLPDTISIEWSRRGDKVKIIYDIRTTNYESVMQHLVAAGVVIKQSFWSRLVGKINQYSDKIGRENAATRPGPCCNKPPK
;
A
#
# COMPACT_ATOMS: atom_id res chain seq x y z
N MET A 1 -0.85 3.65 -9.65
CA MET A 1 -1.40 2.32 -9.32
C MET A 1 -1.24 1.44 -10.55
N LYS A 2 -0.75 0.21 -10.40
CA LYS A 2 -0.66 -0.73 -11.53
C LYS A 2 -1.65 -1.87 -11.28
N LYS A 3 -2.54 -2.11 -12.24
CA LYS A 3 -3.44 -3.27 -12.23
C LYS A 3 -2.66 -4.44 -12.82
N ILE A 4 -2.18 -5.34 -11.98
CA ILE A 4 -1.48 -6.56 -12.39
C ILE A 4 -2.33 -7.72 -11.86
N ASN A 5 -2.76 -8.62 -12.74
CA ASN A 5 -3.60 -9.78 -12.41
C ASN A 5 -4.93 -9.45 -11.70
N GLY A 6 -5.58 -8.34 -12.04
CA GLY A 6 -6.89 -7.96 -11.46
C GLY A 6 -6.85 -7.37 -10.05
N ALA A 7 -5.67 -7.34 -9.40
CA ALA A 7 -5.45 -6.70 -8.11
C ALA A 7 -5.07 -5.22 -8.27
N TRP A 8 -5.57 -4.35 -7.39
CA TRP A 8 -5.18 -2.94 -7.36
C TRP A 8 -3.95 -2.77 -6.50
N GLN A 9 -2.81 -3.13 -7.07
CA GLN A 9 -1.57 -3.17 -6.31
C GLN A 9 -1.00 -1.77 -6.08
N VAL A 10 -0.62 -1.55 -4.83
CA VAL A 10 0.04 -0.34 -4.37
C VAL A 10 1.32 -0.69 -3.66
N ARG A 11 2.38 0.04 -4.04
CA ARG A 11 3.69 -0.04 -3.41
C ARG A 11 3.88 1.14 -2.49
N ARG A 12 4.25 0.86 -1.23
CA ARG A 12 4.62 1.86 -0.23
C ARG A 12 6.00 1.55 0.32
N THR A 13 6.76 2.59 0.64
CA THR A 13 8.08 2.46 1.24
C THR A 13 8.06 3.15 2.59
N PHE A 14 8.53 2.44 3.61
CA PHE A 14 8.63 2.92 4.97
C PHE A 14 10.10 2.93 5.36
N ALA A 15 10.57 4.05 5.90
CA ALA A 15 11.87 4.10 6.56
C ALA A 15 11.71 3.49 7.95
N VAL A 16 12.55 2.52 8.29
CA VAL A 16 12.49 1.77 9.56
C VAL A 16 13.83 1.88 10.28
N LEU A 17 13.83 1.75 11.60
CA LEU A 17 15.07 1.67 12.38
C LEU A 17 15.60 0.24 12.48
N ASP A 18 14.69 -0.73 12.50
CA ASP A 18 15.04 -2.14 12.65
C ASP A 18 14.07 -3.02 11.87
N TYR A 19 14.53 -4.21 11.49
CA TYR A 19 13.73 -5.22 10.81
C TYR A 19 13.59 -6.44 11.70
N LEU A 20 12.35 -6.76 12.06
CA LEU A 20 12.01 -7.97 12.78
C LEU A 20 11.57 -9.06 11.79
N SER A 21 12.02 -10.30 12.03
CA SER A 21 11.67 -11.47 11.23
C SER A 21 10.15 -11.71 11.10
N LYS A 22 9.36 -11.18 12.03
CA LYS A 22 7.89 -11.25 12.05
C LYS A 22 7.20 -10.45 10.93
N ILE A 23 7.92 -9.55 10.25
CA ILE A 23 7.36 -8.74 9.17
C ILE A 23 6.95 -9.60 7.96
N ASN A 24 7.58 -10.75 7.73
CA ASN A 24 7.23 -11.61 6.57
C ASN A 24 5.82 -12.20 6.64
N GLN A 25 5.11 -12.02 7.75
CA GLN A 25 3.76 -12.55 8.00
C GLN A 25 2.70 -11.44 8.14
N LEU A 26 2.95 -10.23 7.64
CA LEU A 26 1.91 -9.18 7.70
C LEU A 26 0.68 -9.60 6.89
N PRO A 27 -0.52 -9.55 7.50
CA PRO A 27 -1.75 -9.90 6.81
C PRO A 27 -2.01 -8.94 5.64
N ASP A 28 -2.71 -9.43 4.62
CA ASP A 28 -3.15 -8.66 3.45
C ASP A 28 -2.04 -7.96 2.66
N THR A 29 -0.80 -8.43 2.80
CA THR A 29 0.34 -8.00 1.99
C THR A 29 0.63 -9.02 0.89
N ILE A 30 0.92 -8.52 -0.31
CA ILE A 30 1.27 -9.34 -1.48
C ILE A 30 2.77 -9.64 -1.45
N SER A 31 3.59 -8.63 -1.16
CA SER A 31 5.03 -8.82 -1.01
C SER A 31 5.63 -7.78 -0.09
N ILE A 32 6.71 -8.20 0.58
CA ILE A 32 7.49 -7.34 1.45
C ILE A 32 8.96 -7.51 1.09
N GLU A 33 9.62 -6.39 0.81
CA GLU A 33 11.05 -6.35 0.53
C GLU A 33 11.73 -5.45 1.56
N TRP A 34 12.64 -6.01 2.34
CA TRP A 34 13.48 -5.23 3.24
C TRP A 34 14.85 -4.97 2.62
N SER A 35 15.29 -3.72 2.73
CA SER A 35 16.64 -3.30 2.35
C SER A 35 17.40 -2.86 3.59
N ARG A 36 18.27 -3.74 4.10
CA ARG A 36 19.14 -3.46 5.26
C ARG A 36 20.06 -2.27 5.05
N ARG A 37 20.64 -2.12 3.85
CA ARG A 37 21.53 -0.99 3.53
C ARG A 37 20.80 0.36 3.50
N GLY A 38 19.50 0.34 3.24
CA GLY A 38 18.70 1.56 3.08
C GLY A 38 17.79 1.86 4.26
N ASP A 39 17.78 1.03 5.31
CA ASP A 39 16.85 1.13 6.44
C ASP A 39 15.39 1.30 5.97
N LYS A 40 15.00 0.54 4.94
CA LYS A 40 13.72 0.70 4.26
C LYS A 40 13.02 -0.64 4.08
N VAL A 41 11.72 -0.63 4.36
CA VAL A 41 10.81 -1.72 4.02
C VAL A 41 9.89 -1.25 2.92
N LYS A 42 9.83 -1.99 1.82
CA LYS A 42 8.86 -1.80 0.76
C LYS A 42 7.76 -2.85 0.93
N ILE A 43 6.53 -2.41 0.90
CA ILE A 43 5.35 -3.26 1.03
C ILE A 43 4.48 -3.05 -0.19
N ILE A 44 4.06 -4.16 -0.78
CA ILE A 44 3.08 -4.21 -1.85
C ILE A 44 1.83 -4.87 -1.28
N TYR A 45 0.68 -4.21 -1.42
CA TYR A 45 -0.61 -4.73 -0.97
C TYR A 45 -1.70 -4.35 -1.98
N ASP A 46 -2.86 -4.99 -1.87
CA ASP A 46 -4.06 -4.61 -2.63
C ASP A 46 -4.84 -3.54 -1.84
N ILE A 47 -5.08 -2.39 -2.47
CA ILE A 47 -5.87 -1.31 -1.84
C ILE A 47 -7.32 -1.70 -1.57
N ARG A 48 -7.84 -2.76 -2.20
CA ARG A 48 -9.20 -3.25 -1.95
C ARG A 48 -9.32 -3.94 -0.60
N THR A 49 -8.29 -4.66 -0.17
CA THR A 49 -8.31 -5.43 1.08
C THR A 49 -7.71 -4.64 2.23
N THR A 50 -6.63 -3.90 2.00
CA THR A 50 -5.89 -3.19 3.05
C THR A 50 -5.57 -1.75 2.64
N ASN A 51 -5.32 -0.86 3.61
CA ASN A 51 -4.90 0.52 3.36
C ASN A 51 -3.58 0.84 4.06
N TYR A 52 -3.01 2.01 3.74
CA TYR A 52 -1.80 2.52 4.36
C TYR A 52 -1.81 2.50 5.90
N GLU A 53 -2.93 2.85 6.52
CA GLU A 53 -3.03 2.90 7.99
C GLU A 53 -3.01 1.51 8.63
N SER A 54 -3.74 0.54 8.08
CA SER A 54 -3.69 -0.86 8.50
C SER A 54 -2.28 -1.42 8.37
N VAL A 55 -1.59 -1.16 7.25
CA VAL A 55 -0.19 -1.58 7.07
C VAL A 55 0.72 -0.96 8.14
N MET A 56 0.54 0.32 8.45
CA MET A 56 1.29 0.96 9.54
C MET A 56 1.00 0.31 10.90
N GLN A 57 -0.27 0.04 11.21
CA GLN A 57 -0.64 -0.62 12.46
C GLN A 57 -0.06 -2.03 12.56
N HIS A 58 -0.08 -2.81 11.47
CA HIS A 58 0.53 -4.13 11.45
C HIS A 58 2.05 -4.08 11.60
N LEU A 59 2.72 -3.08 10.99
CA LEU A 59 4.15 -2.86 11.19
C LEU A 59 4.48 -2.54 12.65
N VAL A 60 3.72 -1.64 13.28
CA VAL A 60 3.91 -1.29 14.69
C VAL A 60 3.62 -2.49 15.59
N ALA A 61 2.55 -3.25 15.33
CA ALA A 61 2.19 -4.47 16.06
C ALA A 61 3.24 -5.58 15.90
N ALA A 62 3.92 -5.63 14.76
CA ALA A 62 5.04 -6.53 14.52
C ALA A 62 6.35 -6.07 15.20
N GLY A 63 6.32 -4.94 15.93
CA GLY A 63 7.46 -4.36 16.65
C GLY A 63 8.38 -3.51 15.79
N VAL A 64 7.97 -3.14 14.57
CA VAL A 64 8.79 -2.36 13.65
C VAL A 64 8.74 -0.89 14.03
N VAL A 65 9.90 -0.31 14.30
CA VAL A 65 9.99 1.12 14.58
C VAL A 65 10.15 1.88 13.27
N ILE A 66 9.08 2.58 12.87
CA ILE A 66 9.06 3.41 11.66
C ILE A 66 9.67 4.78 11.97
N LYS A 67 10.65 5.22 11.17
CA LYS A 67 11.26 6.56 11.29
C LYS A 67 10.22 7.63 10.91
N GLN A 68 9.74 8.40 11.89
CA GLN A 68 8.81 9.51 11.64
C GLN A 68 9.55 10.84 11.51
N SER A 69 9.83 11.27 10.27
CA SER A 69 10.21 12.64 9.93
C SER A 69 8.98 13.49 9.54
N PHE A 70 9.12 14.82 9.55
CA PHE A 70 8.07 15.72 9.05
C PHE A 70 7.66 15.39 7.61
N TRP A 71 8.64 15.08 6.75
CA TRP A 71 8.41 14.61 5.38
C TRP A 71 7.66 13.27 5.34
N SER A 72 8.00 12.32 6.21
CA SER A 72 7.30 11.04 6.28
C SER A 72 5.83 11.20 6.67
N ARG A 73 5.51 12.18 7.54
CA ARG A 73 4.12 12.50 7.91
C ARG A 73 3.34 13.09 6.75
N LEU A 74 3.96 14.01 6.00
CA LEU A 74 3.33 14.60 4.82
C LEU A 74 3.07 13.54 3.74
N VAL A 75 4.08 12.72 3.43
CA VAL A 75 3.96 11.60 2.48
C VAL A 75 2.93 10.57 2.96
N GLY A 76 2.87 10.31 4.26
CA GLY A 76 1.85 9.46 4.87
C GLY A 76 0.43 9.94 4.60
N LYS A 77 0.14 11.24 4.81
CA LYS A 77 -1.17 11.83 4.49
C LYS A 77 -1.53 11.71 3.00
N ILE A 78 -0.56 11.95 2.11
CA ILE A 78 -0.75 11.80 0.67
C ILE A 78 -1.07 10.34 0.31
N ASN A 79 -0.36 9.37 0.92
CA ASN A 79 -0.61 7.95 0.68
C ASN A 79 -2.00 7.52 1.18
N GLN A 80 -2.41 7.97 2.36
CA GLN A 80 -3.76 7.73 2.89
C GLN A 80 -4.84 8.26 1.93
N TYR A 81 -4.67 9.49 1.45
CA TYR A 81 -5.59 10.11 0.50
C TYR A 81 -5.60 9.35 -0.85
N SER A 82 -4.43 8.98 -1.37
CA SER A 82 -4.30 8.21 -2.61
C SER A 82 -4.95 6.83 -2.51
N ASP A 83 -4.85 6.17 -1.36
CA ASP A 83 -5.47 4.86 -1.14
C ASP A 83 -7.00 4.99 -1.09
N LYS A 84 -7.52 6.03 -0.43
CA LYS A 84 -8.96 6.31 -0.39
C LYS A 84 -9.52 6.48 -1.80
N ILE A 85 -8.92 7.36 -2.61
CA ILE A 85 -9.32 7.57 -4.01
C ILE A 85 -9.19 6.28 -4.82
N GLY A 86 -8.07 5.56 -4.66
CA GLY A 86 -7.85 4.33 -5.38
C GLY A 86 -8.92 3.29 -5.06
N ARG A 87 -9.32 3.18 -3.79
CA ARG A 87 -10.35 2.24 -3.34
C ARG A 87 -11.72 2.61 -3.88
N GLU A 88 -12.06 3.91 -3.87
CA GLU A 88 -13.28 4.42 -4.50
C GLU A 88 -13.31 4.08 -5.99
N ASN A 89 -12.24 4.38 -6.72
CA ASN A 89 -12.10 4.03 -8.15
C ASN A 89 -12.14 2.52 -8.41
N ALA A 90 -11.61 1.72 -7.48
CA ALA A 90 -11.60 0.28 -7.57
C ALA A 90 -12.97 -0.34 -7.29
N ALA A 91 -13.83 0.36 -6.53
CA ALA A 91 -15.20 -0.01 -6.21
C ALA A 91 -16.19 0.44 -7.27
N THR A 92 -15.88 1.52 -8.02
CA THR A 92 -16.69 1.98 -9.15
C THR A 92 -16.79 0.86 -10.19
N ARG A 93 -18.02 0.41 -10.46
CA ARG A 93 -18.30 -0.53 -11.56
C ARG A 93 -17.81 0.10 -12.87
N PRO A 94 -17.21 -0.68 -13.80
CA PRO A 94 -16.89 -0.12 -15.10
C PRO A 94 -18.17 0.50 -15.68
N GLY A 95 -18.09 1.77 -16.08
CA GLY A 95 -19.22 2.46 -16.69
C GLY A 95 -19.76 1.63 -17.85
N PRO A 96 -21.06 1.72 -18.15
CA PRO A 96 -21.66 0.94 -19.23
C PRO A 96 -20.81 1.11 -20.49
N CYS A 97 -20.20 0.02 -20.96
CA CYS A 97 -19.39 0.03 -22.16
C CYS A 97 -20.25 0.61 -23.28
N CYS A 98 -19.77 1.69 -23.89
CA CYS A 98 -20.43 2.35 -24.99
C CYS A 98 -20.69 1.32 -26.09
N ASN A 99 -21.93 0.82 -26.18
CA ASN A 99 -22.47 0.21 -27.37
C ASN A 99 -22.54 1.32 -28.42
N LYS A 100 -21.42 1.64 -29.07
CA LYS A 100 -21.47 2.41 -30.32
C LYS A 100 -22.21 1.52 -31.31
N PRO A 101 -23.41 1.90 -31.79
CA PRO A 101 -24.03 1.16 -32.86
C PRO A 101 -23.09 1.22 -34.08
N PRO A 102 -22.95 0.11 -34.84
CA PRO A 102 -22.20 0.13 -36.08
C PRO A 102 -22.81 1.17 -37.05
N LYS A 103 -21.95 1.86 -37.81
CA LYS A 103 -22.34 2.75 -38.90
C LYS A 103 -22.74 1.95 -40.13
#